data_AF-A0A9P4T439-F1
#
_entry.id   AF-A0A9P4T439-F1
#
_cell.length_a   1.000
_cell.length_b   1.000
_cell.length_c   1.000
_cell.angle_alpha   90.00
_cell.angle_beta   90.00
_cell.angle_gamma   90.00
#
_symmetry.space_group_name_H-M   'P 1'
#
loop_
_entity.id
_entity.type
_entity.pdbx_description
1 polymer ?
#
loop_
_entity_poly.entity_id
_entity_poly.type
_entity_poly.pdbx_seq_one_letter_code
_entity_poly.pdbx_strand_id
1 'polypeptide(L)'
;MPRGSSREELRASQAASSDAFVATDPIYKELHGLLHNEAVSVTKCAKHFVDHTIAFATDVERKQELIHFVEVYGGSIVELAARTPYQDGTIRRRLVGVVHELQKATLKDPQSATGEPLHFHDDQESIIWKDLPEFWLACAEERSGFGEQFRALMVSRPLTLTEPVPWDPTNTTREMERWKNLSAFWAEQSSSSSTDHSKFALDAFHEAFEPVEESAQTGDRDFLLQTACIWMINGAKWMWPHCYRGLGGWNVEKWDHWKRCLEDRQQTSSSDETMALVEEALAIMSKAEDQER
;
A
#
# COMPACT_ATOMS: atom_id res chain seq x y z
N MET A 1 -27.50 -3.91 25.24
CA MET A 1 -26.34 -3.83 24.34
C MET A 1 -26.82 -4.09 22.92
N PRO A 2 -26.50 -3.23 21.93
CA PRO A 2 -26.86 -3.49 20.54
C PRO A 2 -26.22 -4.80 20.10
N ARG A 3 -26.96 -5.65 19.35
CA ARG A 3 -26.37 -6.81 18.68
C ARG A 3 -25.26 -6.29 17.78
N GLY A 4 -24.02 -6.74 17.98
CA GLY A 4 -22.91 -6.37 17.11
C GLY A 4 -23.28 -6.70 15.67
N SER A 5 -23.12 -5.73 14.78
CA SER A 5 -23.30 -5.94 13.34
C SER A 5 -22.47 -7.14 12.90
N SER A 6 -23.03 -7.99 12.04
CA SER A 6 -22.30 -9.15 11.56
C SER A 6 -21.08 -8.68 10.75
N ARG A 7 -20.03 -9.50 10.70
CA ARG A 7 -18.82 -9.17 9.91
C ARG A 7 -19.16 -8.89 8.44
N GLU A 8 -20.12 -9.62 7.89
CA GLU A 8 -20.62 -9.44 6.52
C GLU A 8 -21.32 -8.09 6.33
N GLU A 9 -22.12 -7.65 7.29
CA GLU A 9 -22.76 -6.32 7.26
C GLU A 9 -21.72 -5.19 7.29
N LEU A 10 -20.67 -5.33 8.12
CA LEU A 10 -19.58 -4.36 8.17
C LEU A 10 -18.83 -4.29 6.83
N ARG A 11 -18.52 -5.45 6.22
CA ARG A 11 -17.90 -5.53 4.90
C ARG A 11 -18.76 -4.90 3.81
N ALA A 12 -20.05 -5.24 3.78
CA ALA A 12 -20.98 -4.68 2.81
C ALA A 12 -21.10 -3.16 2.97
N SER A 13 -21.13 -2.66 4.21
CA SER A 13 -21.12 -1.24 4.52
C SER A 13 -19.84 -0.54 4.06
N GLN A 14 -18.67 -1.12 4.33
CA GLN A 14 -17.38 -0.60 3.87
C GLN A 14 -17.28 -0.56 2.34
N ALA A 15 -17.69 -1.64 1.67
CA ALA A 15 -17.73 -1.72 0.22
C ALA A 15 -18.65 -0.65 -0.39
N ALA A 16 -19.86 -0.48 0.17
CA ALA A 16 -20.81 0.56 -0.25
C ALA A 16 -20.28 1.97 0.01
N SER A 17 -19.60 2.20 1.13
CA SER A 17 -18.96 3.48 1.46
C SER A 17 -17.83 3.82 0.48
N SER A 18 -16.97 2.85 0.15
CA SER A 18 -15.91 2.98 -0.85
C SER A 18 -16.50 3.28 -2.25
N ASP A 19 -17.58 2.60 -2.64
CA ASP A 19 -18.26 2.88 -3.92
C ASP A 19 -18.90 4.27 -3.95
N ALA A 20 -19.54 4.67 -2.85
CA ALA A 20 -20.12 6.01 -2.72
C ALA A 20 -19.04 7.09 -2.81
N PHE A 21 -17.92 6.93 -2.09
CA PHE A 21 -16.77 7.83 -2.12
C PHE A 21 -16.27 8.04 -3.55
N VAL A 22 -15.98 6.97 -4.28
CA VAL A 22 -15.56 7.05 -5.69
C VAL A 22 -16.60 7.72 -6.59
N ALA A 23 -17.88 7.48 -6.32
CA ALA A 23 -18.97 8.03 -7.11
C ALA A 23 -19.24 9.52 -6.83
N THR A 24 -18.87 10.07 -5.67
CA THR A 24 -19.28 11.42 -5.24
C THR A 24 -18.12 12.35 -4.97
N ASP A 25 -16.97 11.85 -4.52
CA ASP A 25 -15.88 12.68 -4.03
C ASP A 25 -15.18 13.44 -5.19
N PRO A 26 -15.09 14.78 -5.11
CA PRO A 26 -14.51 15.57 -6.19
C PRO A 26 -12.98 15.41 -6.29
N ILE A 27 -12.28 15.23 -5.17
CA ILE A 27 -10.82 15.10 -5.14
C ILE A 27 -10.41 13.77 -5.78
N TYR A 28 -11.11 12.67 -5.44
CA TYR A 28 -10.91 11.38 -6.08
C TYR A 28 -11.11 11.48 -7.59
N LYS A 29 -12.22 12.08 -8.05
CA LYS A 29 -12.54 12.21 -9.48
C LYS A 29 -11.52 13.06 -10.23
N GLU A 30 -11.06 14.14 -9.61
CA GLU A 30 -10.04 15.02 -10.18
C GLU A 30 -8.71 14.28 -10.33
N LEU A 31 -8.24 13.61 -9.27
CA LEU A 31 -7.03 12.78 -9.31
C LEU A 31 -7.12 11.68 -10.37
N HIS A 32 -8.24 10.93 -10.37
CA HIS A 32 -8.51 9.89 -11.35
C HIS A 32 -8.48 10.44 -12.79
N GLY A 33 -9.14 11.58 -13.04
CA GLY A 33 -9.19 12.22 -14.35
C GLY A 33 -7.81 12.68 -14.85
N LEU A 34 -7.01 13.29 -13.97
CA LEU A 34 -5.64 13.73 -14.30
C LEU A 34 -4.71 12.54 -14.58
N LEU A 35 -4.86 11.44 -13.84
CA LEU A 35 -4.05 10.24 -14.04
C LEU A 35 -4.40 9.49 -15.33
N HIS A 36 -5.66 9.48 -15.75
CA HIS A 36 -6.08 8.88 -17.01
C HIS A 36 -5.85 9.77 -18.23
N ASN A 37 -5.58 11.06 -18.04
CA ASN A 37 -5.25 11.97 -19.12
C ASN A 37 -3.76 11.89 -19.46
N GLU A 38 -3.40 11.11 -20.47
CA GLU A 38 -2.00 10.93 -20.89
C GLU A 38 -1.29 12.25 -21.26
N ALA A 39 -2.02 13.27 -21.70
CA ALA A 39 -1.45 14.58 -22.01
C ALA A 39 -1.00 15.37 -20.77
N VAL A 40 -1.49 14.99 -19.58
CA VAL A 40 -1.06 15.55 -18.30
C VAL A 40 0.12 14.73 -17.79
N SER A 41 1.29 15.37 -17.69
CA SER A 41 2.47 14.76 -17.07
C SER A 41 2.28 14.61 -15.55
N VAL A 42 2.94 13.62 -14.96
CA VAL A 42 2.99 13.38 -13.51
C VAL A 42 3.31 14.66 -12.70
N THR A 43 4.34 15.41 -13.09
CA THR A 43 4.72 16.67 -12.41
C THR A 43 3.61 17.73 -12.48
N LYS A 44 2.88 17.82 -13.60
CA LYS A 44 1.72 18.74 -13.71
C LYS A 44 0.56 18.32 -12.81
N CYS A 45 0.31 17.01 -12.72
CA CYS A 45 -0.68 16.46 -11.80
C CYS A 45 -0.31 16.77 -10.33
N ALA A 46 0.92 16.50 -9.91
CA ALA A 46 1.38 16.82 -8.56
C ALA A 46 1.34 18.34 -8.28
N LYS A 47 1.79 19.16 -9.23
CA LYS A 47 1.74 20.63 -9.12
C LYS A 47 0.32 21.14 -8.91
N HIS A 48 -0.66 20.56 -9.59
CA HIS A 48 -2.06 20.96 -9.44
C HIS A 48 -2.54 20.82 -7.98
N PHE A 49 -2.26 19.70 -7.32
CA PHE A 49 -2.63 19.51 -5.90
C PHE A 49 -1.80 20.37 -4.95
N VAL A 50 -0.52 20.59 -5.25
CA VAL A 50 0.34 21.55 -4.52
C VAL A 50 -0.24 22.97 -4.58
N ASP A 51 -0.66 23.42 -5.75
CA ASP A 51 -1.23 24.75 -5.94
C ASP A 51 -2.57 24.90 -5.18
N HIS A 52 -3.39 23.84 -5.13
CA HIS A 52 -4.58 23.79 -4.26
C HIS A 52 -4.22 23.93 -2.78
N THR A 53 -3.21 23.20 -2.30
CA THR A 53 -2.74 23.32 -0.89
C THR A 53 -2.32 24.74 -0.55
N ILE A 54 -1.56 25.39 -1.45
CA ILE A 54 -1.12 26.76 -1.25
C ILE A 54 -2.33 27.70 -1.15
N ALA A 55 -3.34 27.54 -2.01
CA ALA A 55 -4.54 28.37 -1.98
C ALA A 55 -5.34 28.23 -0.68
N PHE A 56 -5.39 27.04 -0.07
CA PHE A 56 -5.97 26.87 1.27
C PHE A 56 -5.07 27.48 2.35
N ALA A 57 -3.76 27.24 2.30
CA ALA A 57 -2.82 27.67 3.32
C ALA A 57 -2.73 29.20 3.44
N THR A 58 -2.93 29.94 2.35
CA THR A 58 -2.88 31.42 2.37
C THR A 58 -4.02 32.07 3.14
N ASP A 59 -5.09 31.33 3.45
CA ASP A 59 -6.24 31.83 4.19
C ASP A 59 -6.35 31.12 5.55
N VAL A 60 -6.09 31.87 6.63
CA VAL A 60 -6.10 31.37 8.00
C VAL A 60 -7.46 30.75 8.37
N GLU A 61 -8.55 31.30 7.84
CA GLU A 61 -9.90 30.83 8.14
C GLU A 61 -10.19 29.47 7.48
N ARG A 62 -9.38 29.08 6.48
CA ARG A 62 -9.55 27.84 5.70
C ARG A 62 -8.64 26.70 6.14
N LYS A 63 -7.98 26.82 7.29
CA LYS A 63 -7.11 25.76 7.82
C LYS A 63 -7.82 24.42 7.99
N GLN A 64 -9.08 24.41 8.42
CA GLN A 64 -9.83 23.16 8.53
C GLN A 64 -10.13 22.53 7.16
N GLU A 65 -10.33 23.36 6.12
CA GLU A 65 -10.50 22.88 4.74
C GLU A 65 -9.19 22.29 4.19
N LEU A 66 -8.05 22.89 4.52
CA LEU A 66 -6.73 22.35 4.19
C LEU A 66 -6.54 20.94 4.78
N ILE A 67 -6.81 20.79 6.08
CA ILE A 67 -6.68 19.50 6.77
C ILE A 67 -7.57 18.45 6.08
N HIS A 68 -8.86 18.79 5.90
CA HIS A 68 -9.80 17.90 5.24
C HIS A 68 -9.38 17.53 3.81
N PHE A 69 -8.85 18.50 3.05
CA PHE A 69 -8.35 18.25 1.70
C PHE A 69 -7.18 17.24 1.71
N VAL A 70 -6.23 17.36 2.64
CA VAL A 70 -5.09 16.44 2.75
C VAL A 70 -5.55 15.04 3.20
N GLU A 71 -6.48 14.94 4.15
CA GLU A 71 -7.12 13.68 4.59
C GLU A 71 -7.77 12.96 3.40
N VAL A 72 -8.66 13.64 2.69
CA VAL A 72 -9.38 13.07 1.54
C VAL A 72 -8.43 12.73 0.40
N TYR A 73 -7.39 13.53 0.17
CA TYR A 73 -6.40 13.25 -0.85
C TYR A 73 -5.58 11.99 -0.54
N GLY A 74 -5.16 11.81 0.72
CA GLY A 74 -4.49 10.59 1.19
C GLY A 74 -5.32 9.34 0.94
N GLY A 75 -6.60 9.38 1.35
CA GLY A 75 -7.57 8.31 1.06
C GLY A 75 -7.81 8.10 -0.44
N SER A 76 -7.84 9.16 -1.23
CA SER A 76 -8.02 9.08 -2.69
C SER A 76 -6.90 8.34 -3.39
N ILE A 77 -5.64 8.53 -2.97
CA ILE A 77 -4.49 7.78 -3.51
C ILE A 77 -4.68 6.29 -3.25
N VAL A 78 -4.96 5.92 -1.99
CA VAL A 78 -5.08 4.52 -1.57
C VAL A 78 -6.26 3.85 -2.26
N GLU A 79 -7.42 4.52 -2.33
CA GLU A 79 -8.61 4.01 -3.01
C GLU A 79 -8.37 3.81 -4.51
N LEU A 80 -7.67 4.75 -5.16
CA LEU A 80 -7.35 4.63 -6.58
C LEU A 80 -6.35 3.49 -6.84
N ALA A 81 -5.34 3.35 -5.99
CA ALA A 81 -4.40 2.22 -6.04
C ALA A 81 -5.13 0.89 -5.90
N ALA A 82 -6.01 0.77 -4.91
CA ALA A 82 -6.86 -0.38 -4.66
C ALA A 82 -7.77 -0.77 -5.83
N ARG A 83 -8.16 0.19 -6.66
CA ARG A 83 -9.02 -0.03 -7.85
C ARG A 83 -8.24 -0.17 -9.15
N THR A 84 -6.94 0.10 -9.13
CA THR A 84 -6.08 -0.05 -10.31
C THR A 84 -5.59 -1.50 -10.38
N PRO A 85 -5.99 -2.27 -11.41
CA PRO A 85 -5.58 -3.67 -11.51
C PRO A 85 -4.07 -3.83 -11.42
N TYR A 86 -3.59 -4.82 -10.65
CA TYR A 86 -2.15 -5.07 -10.50
C TYR A 86 -1.48 -5.44 -11.84
N GLN A 87 -2.25 -5.94 -12.81
CA GLN A 87 -1.79 -6.21 -14.17
C GLN A 87 -1.61 -4.92 -15.00
N ASP A 88 -2.36 -3.84 -14.68
CA ASP A 88 -2.20 -2.54 -15.34
C ASP A 88 -1.21 -1.65 -14.59
N GLY A 89 0.05 -1.73 -15.01
CA GLY A 89 1.10 -0.88 -14.46
C GLY A 89 1.06 0.58 -14.94
N THR A 90 0.22 0.97 -15.90
CA THR A 90 0.28 2.31 -16.51
C THR A 90 -0.20 3.38 -15.54
N ILE A 91 -1.44 3.22 -15.04
CA ILE A 91 -2.03 4.16 -14.08
C ILE A 91 -1.29 4.07 -12.75
N ARG A 92 -0.93 2.86 -12.30
CA ARG A 92 -0.18 2.64 -11.06
C ARG A 92 1.16 3.38 -11.06
N ARG A 93 1.98 3.23 -12.10
CA ARG A 93 3.27 3.95 -12.19
C ARG A 93 3.09 5.47 -12.23
N ARG A 94 2.03 5.95 -12.88
CA ARG A 94 1.70 7.39 -12.87
C ARG A 94 1.33 7.86 -11.47
N LEU A 95 0.52 7.10 -10.73
CA LEU A 95 0.14 7.39 -9.35
C LEU A 95 1.36 7.38 -8.40
N VAL A 96 2.22 6.36 -8.49
CA VAL A 96 3.50 6.29 -7.75
C VAL A 96 4.37 7.51 -8.08
N GLY A 97 4.45 7.88 -9.35
CA GLY A 97 5.15 9.09 -9.79
C GLY A 97 4.57 10.35 -9.17
N VAL A 98 3.25 10.50 -9.07
CA VAL A 98 2.61 11.69 -8.49
C VAL A 98 2.97 11.78 -7.01
N VAL A 99 2.90 10.67 -6.29
CA VAL A 99 3.31 10.60 -4.88
C VAL A 99 4.77 11.04 -4.71
N HIS A 100 5.68 10.53 -5.53
CA HIS A 100 7.10 10.95 -5.48
C HIS A 100 7.31 12.42 -5.83
N GLU A 101 6.56 12.98 -6.79
CA GLU A 101 6.64 14.40 -7.12
C GLU A 101 6.09 15.28 -6.00
N LEU A 102 5.03 14.87 -5.31
CA LEU A 102 4.52 15.55 -4.12
C LEU A 102 5.57 15.57 -3.01
N GLN A 103 6.27 14.46 -2.76
CA GLN A 103 7.30 14.38 -1.72
C GLN A 103 8.51 15.29 -1.94
N LYS A 104 8.70 15.79 -3.17
CA LYS A 104 9.71 16.81 -3.48
C LYS A 104 9.25 18.23 -3.14
N ALA A 105 7.95 18.45 -2.93
CA ALA A 105 7.39 19.76 -2.65
C ALA A 105 7.54 20.11 -1.17
N THR A 106 8.28 21.19 -0.90
CA THR A 106 8.30 21.83 0.41
C THR A 106 7.47 23.11 0.34
N LEU A 107 6.28 23.08 0.92
CA LEU A 107 5.45 24.27 1.06
C LEU A 107 5.93 25.07 2.25
N LYS A 108 5.98 26.40 2.10
CA LYS A 108 6.25 27.29 3.23
C LYS A 108 4.92 27.70 3.85
N ASP A 109 4.87 27.74 5.17
CA ASP A 109 3.74 28.32 5.88
C ASP A 109 3.68 29.84 5.57
N PRO A 110 2.60 30.32 4.92
CA PRO A 110 2.46 31.74 4.59
C PRO A 110 2.32 32.63 5.83
N GLN A 111 1.98 32.07 6.99
CA GLN A 111 1.89 32.81 8.26
C GLN A 111 3.24 32.89 8.98
N SER A 112 4.17 31.99 8.64
CA SER A 112 5.49 31.95 9.24
C SER A 112 6.41 33.02 8.66
N ALA A 113 6.79 33.99 9.48
CA ALA A 113 7.77 35.01 9.11
C ALA A 113 9.18 34.42 8.83
N THR A 114 9.47 33.22 9.35
CA THR A 114 10.74 32.51 9.17
C THR A 114 10.75 31.63 7.93
N GLY A 115 9.60 31.46 7.25
CA GLY A 115 9.46 30.61 6.08
C GLY A 115 9.55 29.11 6.40
N GLU A 116 9.09 28.73 7.59
CA GLU A 116 9.03 27.33 8.03
C GLU A 116 8.17 26.47 7.09
N PRO A 117 8.44 25.15 7.01
CA PRO A 117 7.61 24.23 6.27
C PRO A 117 6.15 24.28 6.74
N LEU A 118 5.21 24.04 5.83
CA LEU A 118 3.79 23.89 6.18
C LEU A 118 3.57 22.50 6.80
N HIS A 119 3.26 22.50 8.10
CA HIS A 119 2.92 21.31 8.86
C HIS A 119 1.44 20.95 8.70
N PHE A 120 1.12 19.66 8.83
CA PHE A 120 -0.26 19.18 8.76
C PHE A 120 -1.10 19.63 9.97
N HIS A 121 -0.51 19.54 11.16
CA HIS A 121 -1.00 20.16 12.38
C HIS A 121 0.13 20.97 13.05
N ASP A 122 -0.21 22.04 13.76
CA ASP A 122 0.80 22.93 14.37
C ASP A 122 1.68 22.25 15.42
N ASP A 123 1.17 21.18 16.03
CA ASP A 123 1.82 20.41 17.08
C ASP A 123 2.53 19.16 16.56
N GLN A 124 2.51 18.91 15.25
CA GLN A 124 3.12 17.74 14.63
C GLN A 124 4.32 18.10 13.75
N GLU A 125 5.35 17.24 13.80
CA GLU A 125 6.53 17.38 12.94
C GLU A 125 6.25 17.04 11.46
N SER A 126 5.08 16.47 11.16
CA SER A 126 4.70 16.00 9.83
C SER A 126 4.43 17.14 8.84
N ILE A 127 5.23 17.18 7.78
CA ILE A 127 5.13 18.12 6.65
C ILE A 127 4.22 17.51 5.58
N ILE A 128 3.13 18.23 5.22
CA ILE A 128 2.00 17.72 4.42
C ILE A 128 2.41 16.85 3.23
N TRP A 129 3.27 17.36 2.34
CA TRP A 129 3.62 16.62 1.12
C TRP A 129 4.88 15.79 1.21
N LYS A 130 5.83 16.18 2.06
CA LYS A 130 7.07 15.43 2.24
C LYS A 130 6.81 14.12 2.98
N ASP A 131 6.05 14.20 4.06
CA ASP A 131 5.82 13.08 4.97
C ASP A 131 4.51 12.35 4.68
N LEU A 132 3.57 12.98 3.96
CA LEU A 132 2.29 12.39 3.54
C LEU A 132 1.51 11.71 4.68
N PRO A 133 1.25 12.40 5.81
CA PRO A 133 0.73 11.77 7.03
C PRO A 133 -0.59 11.01 6.81
N GLU A 134 -1.52 11.61 6.08
CA GLU A 134 -2.85 11.03 5.83
C GLU A 134 -2.83 9.88 4.83
N PHE A 135 -1.89 9.89 3.89
CA PHE A 135 -1.67 8.75 3.01
C PHE A 135 -1.15 7.54 3.81
N TRP A 136 -0.24 7.77 4.77
CA TRP A 136 0.25 6.69 5.64
C TRP A 136 -0.82 6.16 6.57
N LEU A 137 -1.65 7.05 7.12
CA LEU A 137 -2.79 6.66 7.93
C LEU A 137 -3.74 5.77 7.10
N ALA A 138 -4.11 6.21 5.90
CA ALA A 138 -4.95 5.41 5.00
C ALA A 138 -4.33 4.05 4.64
N CYS A 139 -3.01 3.98 4.37
CA CYS A 139 -2.33 2.70 4.16
C CYS A 139 -2.36 1.80 5.39
N ALA A 140 -2.20 2.36 6.59
CA ALA A 140 -2.23 1.63 7.84
C ALA A 140 -3.65 1.12 8.17
N GLU A 141 -4.68 1.90 7.86
CA GLU A 141 -6.09 1.51 8.00
C GLU A 141 -6.44 0.36 7.06
N GLU A 142 -6.04 0.44 5.78
CA GLU A 142 -6.21 -0.68 4.85
C GLU A 142 -5.53 -1.93 5.39
N ARG A 143 -4.25 -1.83 5.77
CA ARG A 143 -3.49 -2.96 6.31
C ARG A 143 -4.18 -3.58 7.53
N SER A 144 -4.72 -2.75 8.41
CA SER A 144 -5.44 -3.20 9.60
C SER A 144 -6.77 -3.88 9.26
N GLY A 145 -7.37 -3.54 8.12
CA GLY A 145 -8.55 -4.22 7.58
C GLY A 145 -8.26 -5.64 7.08
N PHE A 146 -7.04 -5.91 6.59
CA PHE A 146 -6.64 -7.21 6.05
C PHE A 146 -6.33 -8.25 7.13
N GLY A 147 -5.50 -7.86 8.08
CA GLY A 147 -5.05 -8.71 9.17
C GLY A 147 -5.62 -8.18 10.47
N GLU A 148 -6.36 -9.01 11.20
CA GLU A 148 -6.95 -8.68 12.51
C GLU A 148 -5.88 -8.41 13.61
N GLN A 149 -4.60 -8.25 13.22
CA GLN A 149 -3.45 -7.85 14.05
C GLN A 149 -3.74 -6.61 14.90
N PHE A 150 -4.43 -5.60 14.35
CA PHE A 150 -4.73 -4.37 15.12
C PHE A 150 -5.85 -4.57 16.14
N ARG A 151 -6.79 -5.49 15.87
CA ARG A 151 -7.89 -5.78 16.80
C ARG A 151 -7.43 -6.57 18.01
N ALA A 152 -6.47 -7.48 17.82
CA ALA A 152 -5.84 -8.21 18.93
C ALA A 152 -5.01 -7.30 19.86
N LEU A 153 -4.47 -6.18 19.35
CA LEU A 153 -3.78 -5.15 20.14
C LEU A 153 -4.73 -4.24 20.94
N MET A 154 -5.95 -4.03 20.44
CA MET A 154 -6.95 -3.14 21.06
C MET A 154 -7.85 -3.85 22.08
N VAL A 155 -8.04 -5.16 21.96
CA VAL A 155 -8.70 -5.96 23.00
C VAL A 155 -7.64 -6.28 24.04
N SER A 156 -7.79 -5.78 25.27
CA SER A 156 -6.89 -5.93 26.42
C SER A 156 -6.68 -7.38 26.91
N ARG A 157 -6.43 -8.33 26.00
CA ARG A 157 -5.84 -9.62 26.34
C ARG A 157 -4.33 -9.41 26.47
N PRO A 158 -3.68 -10.02 27.47
CA PRO A 158 -2.23 -10.12 27.48
C PRO A 158 -1.84 -10.85 26.20
N LEU A 159 -1.26 -10.11 25.25
CA LEU A 159 -0.62 -10.68 24.08
C LEU A 159 0.57 -11.48 24.59
N THR A 160 0.39 -12.79 24.76
CA THR A 160 1.51 -13.69 24.55
C THR A 160 1.94 -13.44 23.09
N LEU A 161 3.10 -12.83 22.92
CA LEU A 161 3.75 -12.39 21.67
C LEU A 161 3.95 -13.49 20.60
N THR A 162 3.24 -14.61 20.70
CA THR A 162 3.58 -15.89 20.05
C THR A 162 2.51 -16.41 19.11
N GLU A 163 1.33 -15.81 19.04
CA GLU A 163 0.27 -16.31 18.13
C GLU A 163 -0.04 -15.26 17.05
N PRO A 164 0.45 -15.48 15.81
CA PRO A 164 0.03 -14.66 14.68
C PRO A 164 -1.49 -14.74 14.56
N VAL A 165 -2.15 -13.58 14.45
CA VAL A 165 -3.59 -13.55 14.24
C VAL A 165 -3.86 -14.11 12.84
N PRO A 166 -4.64 -15.20 12.72
CA PRO A 166 -4.82 -15.88 11.46
C PRO A 166 -5.54 -15.01 10.42
N TRP A 167 -5.17 -15.17 9.15
CA TRP A 167 -5.88 -14.61 8.01
C TRP A 167 -7.35 -15.01 8.08
N ASP A 168 -8.25 -14.11 7.67
CA ASP A 168 -9.66 -14.45 7.67
C ASP A 168 -10.05 -15.24 6.41
N PRO A 169 -10.37 -16.54 6.54
CA PRO A 169 -10.78 -17.39 5.42
C PRO A 169 -12.01 -16.89 4.66
N THR A 170 -12.70 -15.89 5.19
CA THR A 170 -13.95 -15.34 4.63
C THR A 170 -13.78 -14.03 3.87
N ASN A 171 -12.55 -13.66 3.50
CA ASN A 171 -12.33 -12.53 2.59
C ASN A 171 -13.05 -12.75 1.25
N THR A 172 -13.76 -11.72 0.80
CA THR A 172 -14.48 -11.69 -0.47
C THR A 172 -13.51 -11.54 -1.64
N THR A 173 -13.93 -11.91 -2.85
CA THR A 173 -13.14 -11.69 -4.08
C THR A 173 -12.75 -10.22 -4.26
N ARG A 174 -13.66 -9.29 -3.92
CA ARG A 174 -13.38 -7.86 -4.00
C ARG A 174 -12.26 -7.44 -3.05
N GLU A 175 -12.24 -7.95 -1.82
CA GLU A 175 -11.16 -7.69 -0.88
C GLU A 175 -9.85 -8.27 -1.40
N MET A 176 -9.84 -9.54 -1.85
CA MET A 176 -8.64 -10.17 -2.41
C MET A 176 -8.05 -9.38 -3.58
N GLU A 177 -8.88 -8.95 -4.55
CA GLU A 177 -8.41 -8.12 -5.66
C GLU A 177 -7.89 -6.76 -5.20
N ARG A 178 -8.55 -6.12 -4.23
CA ARG A 178 -8.06 -4.88 -3.61
C ARG A 178 -6.65 -5.05 -3.03
N TRP A 179 -6.38 -6.17 -2.39
CA TRP A 179 -5.08 -6.50 -1.79
C TRP A 179 -3.99 -6.75 -2.81
N LYS A 180 -4.30 -7.48 -3.90
CA LYS A 180 -3.36 -7.65 -5.02
C LYS A 180 -2.97 -6.30 -5.61
N ASN A 181 -3.95 -5.42 -5.83
CA ASN A 181 -3.74 -4.08 -6.39
C ASN A 181 -2.88 -3.21 -5.49
N LEU A 182 -3.19 -3.15 -4.19
CA LEU A 182 -2.41 -2.39 -3.20
C LEU A 182 -0.99 -2.95 -3.05
N SER A 183 -0.82 -4.28 -3.08
CA SER A 183 0.51 -4.91 -3.01
C SER A 183 1.41 -4.50 -4.17
N ALA A 184 0.87 -4.43 -5.39
CA ALA A 184 1.62 -3.93 -6.54
C ALA A 184 2.00 -2.45 -6.36
N PHE A 185 1.06 -1.63 -5.88
CA PHE A 185 1.28 -0.20 -5.67
C PHE A 185 2.36 0.07 -4.61
N TRP A 186 2.23 -0.54 -3.43
CA TRP A 186 3.21 -0.39 -2.35
C TRP A 186 4.57 -0.99 -2.70
N ALA A 187 4.62 -2.07 -3.48
CA ALA A 187 5.86 -2.63 -3.99
C ALA A 187 6.61 -1.63 -4.88
N GLU A 188 5.93 -0.98 -5.83
CA GLU A 188 6.57 0.04 -6.67
C GLU A 188 6.98 1.29 -5.87
N GLN A 189 6.12 1.72 -4.95
CA GLN A 189 6.36 2.89 -4.10
C GLN A 189 7.56 2.69 -3.15
N SER A 190 7.80 1.46 -2.70
CA SER A 190 8.93 1.08 -1.83
C SER A 190 10.30 1.23 -2.49
N SER A 191 10.35 1.57 -3.78
CA SER A 191 11.60 1.92 -4.46
C SER A 191 12.15 3.29 -4.06
N SER A 192 11.36 4.14 -3.38
CA SER A 192 11.80 5.43 -2.86
C SER A 192 12.15 5.38 -1.38
N SER A 193 13.22 6.06 -0.97
CA SER A 193 13.61 6.16 0.45
C SER A 193 12.61 6.94 1.32
N SER A 194 11.73 7.73 0.70
CA SER A 194 10.69 8.49 1.39
C SER A 194 9.45 7.67 1.72
N THR A 195 9.32 6.48 1.13
CA THR A 195 8.16 5.60 1.29
C THR A 195 8.60 4.16 1.36
N ASP A 196 8.62 3.61 2.57
CA ASP A 196 9.06 2.23 2.81
C ASP A 196 7.89 1.36 3.28
N HIS A 197 7.40 0.48 2.41
CA HIS A 197 6.43 -0.57 2.76
C HIS A 197 7.09 -1.95 2.86
N SER A 198 8.41 -2.03 3.06
CA SER A 198 9.16 -3.29 3.15
C SER A 198 8.60 -4.25 4.21
N LYS A 199 8.10 -3.72 5.33
CA LYS A 199 7.42 -4.54 6.33
C LYS A 199 6.19 -5.27 5.77
N PHE A 200 5.44 -4.62 4.87
CA PHE A 200 4.24 -5.21 4.27
C PHE A 200 4.62 -6.36 3.35
N ALA A 201 5.73 -6.24 2.62
CA ALA A 201 6.29 -7.32 1.82
C ALA A 201 6.73 -8.51 2.69
N LEU A 202 7.45 -8.25 3.78
CA LEU A 202 7.90 -9.30 4.71
C LEU A 202 6.72 -10.06 5.32
N ASP A 203 5.65 -9.35 5.69
CA ASP A 203 4.43 -9.99 6.20
C ASP A 203 3.78 -10.86 5.14
N ALA A 204 3.66 -10.39 3.88
CA ALA A 204 3.13 -11.18 2.77
C ALA A 204 3.97 -12.44 2.50
N PHE A 205 5.30 -12.35 2.59
CA PHE A 205 6.20 -13.51 2.44
C PHE A 205 6.09 -14.48 3.60
N HIS A 206 5.99 -13.97 4.83
CA HIS A 206 5.76 -14.80 6.00
C HIS A 206 4.45 -15.58 5.86
N GLU A 207 3.35 -14.91 5.48
CA GLU A 207 2.04 -15.56 5.29
C GLU A 207 2.04 -16.60 4.15
N ALA A 208 2.78 -16.34 3.06
CA ALA A 208 2.83 -17.24 1.92
C ALA A 208 3.78 -18.45 2.10
N PHE A 209 4.90 -18.27 2.81
CA PHE A 209 6.01 -19.24 2.79
C PHE A 209 6.39 -19.83 4.16
N GLU A 210 6.12 -19.14 5.26
CA GLU A 210 6.61 -19.54 6.59
C GLU A 210 5.68 -20.42 7.46
N PRO A 211 4.38 -20.69 7.15
CA PRO A 211 3.61 -21.66 7.92
C PRO A 211 4.24 -23.07 7.80
N VAL A 212 4.96 -23.50 8.84
CA VAL A 212 5.70 -24.77 8.88
C VAL A 212 4.77 -25.98 8.78
N GLU A 213 3.54 -25.85 9.27
CA GLU A 213 2.50 -26.88 9.17
C GLU A 213 1.40 -26.41 8.22
N GLU A 214 1.01 -27.29 7.29
CA GLU A 214 -0.11 -27.02 6.38
C GLU A 214 -1.41 -26.69 7.12
N SER A 215 -1.61 -27.26 8.30
CA SER A 215 -2.73 -27.02 9.22
C SER A 215 -2.67 -25.67 9.94
N ALA A 216 -1.50 -25.04 10.00
CA ALA A 216 -1.31 -23.72 10.61
C ALA A 216 -1.54 -22.59 9.60
N GLN A 217 -1.55 -22.88 8.30
CA GLN A 217 -1.88 -21.89 7.29
C GLN A 217 -3.37 -21.57 7.36
N THR A 218 -3.66 -20.32 7.67
CA THR A 218 -5.02 -19.80 7.63
C THR A 218 -5.18 -19.04 6.33
N GLY A 219 -6.21 -19.40 5.57
CA GLY A 219 -6.60 -18.68 4.37
C GLY A 219 -6.42 -19.34 3.02
N ASP A 220 -6.79 -18.59 1.98
CA ASP A 220 -6.67 -19.01 0.60
C ASP A 220 -5.20 -18.97 0.17
N ARG A 221 -4.62 -20.16 0.01
CA ARG A 221 -3.21 -20.35 -0.33
C ARG A 221 -2.83 -19.72 -1.66
N ASP A 222 -3.70 -19.84 -2.67
CA ASP A 222 -3.41 -19.29 -4.00
C ASP A 222 -3.37 -17.77 -3.88
N PHE A 223 -4.32 -17.15 -3.19
CA PHE A 223 -4.31 -15.70 -2.98
C PHE A 223 -3.06 -15.19 -2.21
N LEU A 224 -2.66 -15.86 -1.13
CA LEU A 224 -1.46 -15.48 -0.37
C LEU A 224 -0.20 -15.59 -1.25
N LEU A 225 -0.09 -16.67 -2.01
CA LEU A 225 1.01 -16.89 -2.95
C LEU A 225 1.02 -15.83 -4.06
N GLN A 226 -0.14 -15.52 -4.64
CA GLN A 226 -0.30 -14.46 -5.66
C GLN A 226 0.17 -13.11 -5.11
N THR A 227 -0.21 -12.77 -3.87
CA THR A 227 0.19 -11.52 -3.21
C THR A 227 1.72 -11.44 -3.05
N ALA A 228 2.36 -12.52 -2.57
CA ALA A 228 3.82 -12.61 -2.50
C ALA A 228 4.48 -12.47 -3.89
N CYS A 229 3.95 -13.14 -4.92
CA CYS A 229 4.46 -13.03 -6.28
C CYS A 229 4.36 -11.59 -6.80
N ILE A 230 3.24 -10.89 -6.57
CA ILE A 230 3.05 -9.50 -6.97
C ILE A 230 4.11 -8.58 -6.33
N TRP A 231 4.43 -8.79 -5.05
CA TRP A 231 5.52 -8.07 -4.37
C TRP A 231 6.88 -8.33 -5.02
N MET A 232 7.19 -9.58 -5.37
CA MET A 232 8.45 -9.92 -6.06
C MET A 232 8.52 -9.27 -7.44
N ILE A 233 7.46 -9.39 -8.24
CA ILE A 233 7.41 -8.85 -9.62
C ILE A 233 7.65 -7.33 -9.63
N ASN A 234 7.02 -6.62 -8.70
CA ASN A 234 7.06 -5.15 -8.67
C ASN A 234 8.19 -4.59 -7.80
N GLY A 235 8.76 -5.39 -6.89
CA GLY A 235 9.70 -4.92 -5.87
C GLY A 235 11.08 -5.58 -5.84
N ALA A 236 11.31 -6.67 -6.57
CA ALA A 236 12.59 -7.41 -6.54
C ALA A 236 13.82 -6.52 -6.73
N LYS A 237 13.74 -5.52 -7.62
CA LYS A 237 14.85 -4.61 -7.92
C LYS A 237 15.35 -3.85 -6.69
N TRP A 238 14.45 -3.41 -5.81
CA TRP A 238 14.85 -2.74 -4.57
C TRP A 238 15.06 -3.74 -3.43
N MET A 239 14.33 -4.85 -3.40
CA MET A 239 14.46 -5.88 -2.36
C MET A 239 15.83 -6.58 -2.39
N TRP A 240 16.30 -6.97 -3.58
CA TRP A 240 17.53 -7.75 -3.71
C TRP A 240 18.77 -7.07 -3.10
N PRO A 241 19.05 -5.78 -3.36
CA PRO A 241 20.13 -5.07 -2.66
C PRO A 241 20.01 -5.08 -1.12
N HIS A 242 18.78 -5.10 -0.57
CA HIS A 242 18.57 -5.21 0.88
C HIS A 242 18.87 -6.62 1.38
N CYS A 243 18.45 -7.67 0.65
CA CYS A 243 18.79 -9.06 0.94
C CYS A 243 20.30 -9.29 0.89
N TYR A 244 20.96 -8.84 -0.18
CA TYR A 244 22.39 -9.01 -0.37
C TYR A 244 23.22 -8.35 0.75
N ARG A 245 22.76 -7.19 1.25
CA ARG A 245 23.42 -6.45 2.34
C ARG A 245 22.99 -6.88 3.75
N GLY A 246 21.95 -7.71 3.89
CA GLY A 246 21.47 -8.15 5.20
C GLY A 246 20.71 -7.08 6.00
N LEU A 247 19.95 -6.19 5.35
CA LEU A 247 19.32 -5.02 5.99
C LEU A 247 17.89 -5.33 6.46
N GLY A 248 17.50 -4.88 7.66
CA GLY A 248 16.08 -4.79 8.05
C GLY A 248 15.28 -6.11 8.02
N GLY A 249 15.93 -7.26 8.27
CA GLY A 249 15.28 -8.57 8.21
C GLY A 249 15.27 -9.21 6.82
N TRP A 250 15.82 -8.53 5.81
CA TRP A 250 16.11 -9.03 4.48
C TRP A 250 17.50 -9.68 4.47
N ASN A 251 17.62 -10.91 3.99
CA ASN A 251 18.91 -11.57 3.82
C ASN A 251 18.87 -12.58 2.66
N VAL A 252 20.04 -12.98 2.18
CA VAL A 252 20.18 -13.94 1.07
C VAL A 252 19.53 -15.29 1.40
N GLU A 253 19.64 -15.78 2.63
CA GLU A 253 19.05 -17.06 3.03
C GLU A 253 17.52 -17.07 2.89
N LYS A 254 16.86 -15.98 3.28
CA LYS A 254 15.41 -15.78 3.10
C LYS A 254 15.04 -15.64 1.63
N TRP A 255 15.80 -14.87 0.87
CA TRP A 255 15.58 -14.75 -0.58
C TRP A 255 15.64 -16.11 -1.28
N ASP A 256 16.67 -16.92 -1.00
CA ASP A 256 16.83 -18.27 -1.52
C ASP A 256 15.75 -19.22 -1.02
N HIS A 257 15.27 -19.03 0.21
CA HIS A 257 14.13 -19.78 0.73
C HIS A 257 12.84 -19.46 -0.04
N TRP A 258 12.50 -18.19 -0.21
CA TRP A 258 11.30 -17.76 -0.95
C TRP A 258 11.35 -18.24 -2.41
N LYS A 259 12.51 -18.15 -3.06
CA LYS A 259 12.73 -18.65 -4.43
C LYS A 259 12.44 -20.14 -4.54
N ARG A 260 12.99 -20.96 -3.62
CA ARG A 260 12.71 -22.41 -3.58
C ARG A 260 11.23 -22.70 -3.33
N CYS A 261 10.58 -21.96 -2.44
CA CYS A 261 9.14 -22.11 -2.22
C CYS A 261 8.34 -21.83 -3.49
N LEU A 262 8.71 -20.83 -4.30
CA LEU A 262 8.07 -20.56 -5.59
C LEU A 262 8.30 -21.71 -6.59
N GLU A 263 9.53 -22.23 -6.69
CA GLU A 263 9.88 -23.38 -7.55
C GLU A 263 9.06 -24.64 -7.19
N ASP A 264 8.91 -24.93 -5.90
CA ASP A 264 8.11 -26.05 -5.40
C ASP A 264 6.61 -25.85 -5.71
N ARG A 265 6.10 -24.62 -5.60
CA ARG A 265 4.70 -24.27 -5.89
C ARG A 265 4.37 -24.28 -7.36
N GLN A 266 5.32 -23.97 -8.24
CA GLN A 266 5.15 -24.06 -9.69
C GLN A 266 4.72 -25.46 -10.15
N GLN A 267 5.10 -26.50 -9.40
CA GLN A 267 4.78 -27.89 -9.70
C GLN A 267 3.44 -28.36 -9.12
N THR A 268 2.83 -27.58 -8.22
CA THR A 268 1.71 -28.03 -7.38
C THR A 268 0.49 -27.10 -7.37
N SER A 269 0.57 -25.88 -7.89
CA SER A 269 -0.57 -24.96 -7.92
C SER A 269 -1.63 -25.40 -8.94
N SER A 270 -2.90 -25.15 -8.61
CA SER A 270 -4.07 -25.51 -9.43
C SER A 270 -4.61 -24.37 -10.30
N SER A 271 -4.18 -23.13 -10.06
CA SER A 271 -4.70 -21.93 -10.74
C SER A 271 -3.74 -21.42 -11.81
N ASP A 272 -4.24 -21.23 -13.04
CA ASP A 272 -3.47 -20.67 -14.15
C ASP A 272 -2.91 -19.28 -13.83
N GLU A 273 -3.67 -18.44 -13.11
CA GLU A 273 -3.21 -17.11 -12.67
C GLU A 273 -2.01 -17.24 -11.72
N THR A 274 -2.10 -18.14 -10.74
CA THR A 274 -1.03 -18.36 -9.77
C THR A 274 0.23 -18.89 -10.43
N MET A 275 0.10 -19.85 -11.35
CA MET A 275 1.25 -20.38 -12.09
C MET A 275 1.94 -19.29 -12.92
N ALA A 276 1.17 -18.44 -13.62
CA ALA A 276 1.72 -17.34 -14.39
C ALA A 276 2.48 -16.33 -13.51
N LEU A 277 1.92 -15.98 -12.35
CA LEU A 277 2.55 -15.08 -11.38
C LEU A 277 3.83 -15.68 -10.78
N VAL A 278 3.84 -16.97 -10.46
CA VAL A 278 5.04 -17.68 -9.95
C VAL A 278 6.15 -17.67 -10.99
N GLU A 279 5.84 -17.99 -12.25
CA GLU A 279 6.81 -17.97 -13.35
C GLU A 279 7.41 -16.57 -13.55
N GLU A 280 6.56 -15.53 -13.57
CA GLU A 280 7.01 -14.15 -13.71
C GLU A 280 7.87 -13.70 -12.51
N ALA A 281 7.46 -14.04 -11.29
CA ALA A 281 8.21 -13.71 -10.08
C ALA A 281 9.61 -14.34 -10.10
N LEU A 282 9.74 -15.63 -10.44
CA LEU A 282 11.03 -16.32 -10.54
C LEU A 282 11.95 -15.68 -11.60
N ALA A 283 11.39 -15.29 -12.76
CA ALA A 283 12.13 -14.62 -13.81
C ALA A 283 12.64 -13.24 -13.35
N ILE A 284 11.79 -12.46 -12.67
CA ILE A 284 12.15 -11.14 -12.15
C ILE A 284 13.18 -11.24 -11.02
N MET A 285 13.05 -12.19 -10.10
CA MET A 285 14.03 -12.45 -9.04
C MET A 285 15.41 -12.76 -9.63
N SER A 286 15.48 -13.66 -10.61
CA SER A 286 16.75 -14.02 -11.26
C SER A 286 17.39 -12.82 -11.97
N LYS A 287 16.58 -11.99 -12.64
CA LYS A 287 17.05 -10.75 -13.26
C LYS A 287 17.61 -9.75 -12.23
N ALA A 288 17.02 -9.66 -11.05
CA ALA A 288 17.51 -8.78 -9.99
C ALA A 288 18.86 -9.26 -9.43
N GLU A 289 19.04 -10.58 -9.27
CA GLU A 289 20.31 -11.18 -8.86
C GLU A 289 21.45 -10.87 -9.84
N ASP A 290 21.19 -10.98 -11.14
CA ASP A 290 22.19 -10.77 -12.20
C ASP A 290 22.65 -9.31 -12.32
N GLN A 291 21.86 -8.33 -11.85
CA GLN A 291 22.22 -6.90 -11.92
C GLN A 291 23.28 -6.47 -10.89
N GLU A 292 23.48 -7.27 -9.83
CA GLU A 292 24.43 -6.98 -8.73
C GLU A 292 25.67 -7.90 -8.77
N ARG A 293 25.85 -8.69 -9.83
CA ARG A 293 27.05 -9.52 -10.08
C ARG A 293 28.08 -8.79 -10.94
#